data_AF-A0A8H5P666-F1
#
_entry.id   AF-A0A8H5P666-F1
#
_cell.length_a   1.000
_cell.length_b   1.000
_cell.length_c   1.000
_cell.angle_alpha   90.00
_cell.angle_beta   90.00
_cell.angle_gamma   90.00
#
_symmetry.space_group_name_H-M   'P 1'
#
loop_
_entity.id
_entity.type
_entity.pdbx_description
1 polymer ?
#
loop_
_entity_poly.entity_id
_entity_poly.type
_entity_poly.pdbx_seq_one_letter_code
_entity_poly.pdbx_strand_id
1 'polypeptide(L)'
;MNYPRQLPEAVDALIGFRVECYDKYCDFANQHSINFSSIRPRCYISDDDFWQAAENHLSWKRDRTPFVSFFRSWERALNWRKRLIKRGGREIIIVAVWLKDLSGVYDAYNIAQRLVAFQDPSSSSRLRRNLDNYRGELLVQGGIDYTKYRILACFKGDSPEIERRSISPLLKHPERSLVVSIPRGTLPVYGNSNLSVTQQLEYEMLSLTGVRNDVQLCALVLAMCDCEMEMKEENKKMTIKATECCGNYVSKFVSRSCNYYFDVYH
;
A
#
# COMPACT_ATOMS: atom_id res chain seq x y z
N MET A 1 -29.65 7.27 11.03
CA MET A 1 -29.07 7.73 9.75
C MET A 1 -29.36 6.64 8.73
N ASN A 2 -29.80 6.95 7.51
CA ASN A 2 -30.07 5.92 6.50
C ASN A 2 -28.78 5.61 5.74
N TYR A 3 -28.35 4.35 5.77
CA TYR A 3 -27.19 3.87 5.02
C TYR A 3 -27.58 3.30 3.65
N PRO A 4 -26.64 3.24 2.69
CA PRO A 4 -26.87 2.53 1.45
C PRO A 4 -27.26 1.05 1.70
N ARG A 5 -28.19 0.52 0.90
CA ARG A 5 -28.66 -0.87 1.07
C ARG A 5 -27.67 -1.91 0.55
N GLN A 6 -26.89 -1.57 -0.48
CA GLN A 6 -25.91 -2.45 -1.09
C GLN A 6 -24.52 -2.12 -0.59
N LEU A 7 -23.69 -3.14 -0.37
CA LEU A 7 -22.28 -2.97 -0.08
C LEU A 7 -21.55 -2.31 -1.26
N PRO A 8 -20.43 -1.61 -1.02
CA PRO A 8 -19.57 -1.16 -2.10
C PRO A 8 -18.96 -2.36 -2.84
N GLU A 9 -18.73 -2.19 -4.13
CA GLU A 9 -17.97 -3.18 -4.90
C GLU A 9 -16.53 -3.20 -4.41
N ALA A 10 -15.99 -4.41 -4.26
CA ALA A 10 -14.57 -4.59 -4.01
C ALA A 10 -13.77 -4.16 -5.25
N VAL A 11 -12.59 -3.63 -5.04
CA VAL A 11 -11.70 -3.18 -6.11
C VAL A 11 -10.54 -4.14 -6.27
N ASP A 12 -10.12 -4.36 -7.52
CA ASP A 12 -8.87 -5.07 -7.79
C ASP A 12 -7.68 -4.15 -7.49
N ALA A 13 -6.84 -4.56 -6.57
CA ALA A 13 -5.64 -3.84 -6.17
C ALA A 13 -4.50 -4.85 -6.02
N LEU A 14 -3.35 -4.55 -6.62
CA LEU A 14 -2.20 -5.47 -6.59
C LEU A 14 -1.35 -5.29 -5.34
N ILE A 15 -0.99 -4.03 -5.04
CA ILE A 15 -0.12 -3.65 -3.93
C ILE A 15 -0.79 -2.58 -3.08
N GLY A 16 -0.67 -2.71 -1.76
CA GLY A 16 -1.02 -1.67 -0.80
C GLY A 16 0.17 -1.32 0.10
N PHE A 17 0.32 -0.03 0.41
CA PHE A 17 1.33 0.47 1.32
C PHE A 17 0.71 0.95 2.61
N ARG A 18 1.17 0.44 3.75
CA ARG A 18 0.69 0.87 5.06
C ARG A 18 1.83 1.46 5.86
N VAL A 19 1.58 2.61 6.47
CA VAL A 19 2.57 3.28 7.32
C VAL A 19 2.16 3.10 8.78
N GLU A 20 3.09 2.59 9.57
CA GLU A 20 2.88 2.28 10.98
C GLU A 20 3.91 2.99 11.84
N CYS A 21 3.52 3.28 13.07
CA CYS A 21 4.35 3.93 14.08
C CYS A 21 4.23 3.05 15.33
N TYR A 22 5.33 2.43 15.77
CA TYR A 22 5.32 1.58 16.96
C TYR A 22 5.67 2.32 18.24
N ASP A 23 5.95 3.62 18.16
CA ASP A 23 6.16 4.46 19.32
C ASP A 23 4.92 4.49 20.21
N LYS A 24 5.02 3.81 21.36
CA LYS A 24 3.96 3.67 22.37
C LYS A 24 3.56 5.01 23.00
N TYR A 25 4.38 6.05 22.86
CA TYR A 25 4.14 7.38 23.42
C TYR A 25 3.59 8.36 22.38
N CYS A 26 3.42 7.94 21.13
CA CYS A 26 2.86 8.78 20.09
C CYS A 26 1.33 8.67 20.07
N ASP A 27 0.63 9.70 20.54
CA ASP A 27 -0.86 9.77 20.55
C ASP A 27 -1.50 9.68 19.14
N PHE A 28 -0.69 9.79 18.09
CA PHE A 28 -1.09 9.68 16.69
C PHE A 28 -0.72 8.33 16.06
N ALA A 29 -0.09 7.42 16.82
CA ALA A 29 0.30 6.11 16.34
C ALA A 29 -0.90 5.16 16.20
N ASN A 30 -0.86 4.39 15.12
CA ASN A 30 -1.81 3.30 14.89
C ASN A 30 -1.55 2.19 15.91
N GLN A 31 -2.54 1.86 16.73
CA GLN A 31 -2.46 0.78 17.73
C GLN A 31 -2.78 -0.60 17.15
N HIS A 32 -2.36 -0.91 15.93
CA HIS A 32 -2.55 -2.27 15.38
C HIS A 32 -1.38 -3.16 15.84
N SER A 33 -1.70 -4.32 16.42
CA SER A 33 -0.69 -5.34 16.69
C SER A 33 -0.26 -5.96 15.37
N ILE A 34 0.82 -5.47 14.79
CA ILE A 34 1.49 -6.14 13.69
C ILE A 34 2.50 -7.09 14.29
N ASN A 35 2.27 -8.37 14.07
CA ASN A 35 3.37 -9.32 13.93
C ASN A 35 3.77 -9.23 12.44
N PHE A 36 5.05 -9.26 12.08
CA PHE A 36 5.53 -9.08 10.69
C PHE A 36 4.95 -10.08 9.66
N SER A 37 4.06 -10.96 10.10
CA SER A 37 3.24 -11.85 9.32
C SER A 37 1.77 -11.40 9.14
N SER A 38 1.15 -10.64 10.05
CA SER A 38 -0.26 -10.21 9.95
C SER A 38 -0.51 -8.75 10.30
N ILE A 39 -1.54 -8.16 9.69
CA ILE A 39 -2.05 -6.83 10.03
C ILE A 39 -3.52 -6.97 10.42
N ARG A 40 -3.81 -6.96 11.73
CA ARG A 40 -5.16 -7.21 12.24
C ARG A 40 -5.93 -5.91 12.48
N PRO A 41 -7.22 -5.85 12.15
CA PRO A 41 -8.08 -4.73 12.52
C PRO A 41 -8.33 -4.71 14.03
N ARG A 42 -8.92 -3.62 14.54
CA ARG A 42 -9.20 -3.45 15.97
C ARG A 42 -10.41 -4.25 16.46
N CYS A 43 -11.24 -4.76 15.55
CA CYS A 43 -12.33 -5.69 15.82
C CYS A 43 -12.73 -6.45 14.55
N TYR A 44 -13.57 -7.47 14.72
CA TYR A 44 -14.30 -8.12 13.63
C TYR A 44 -15.78 -7.82 13.85
N ILE A 45 -16.51 -7.44 12.81
CA ILE A 45 -17.95 -7.13 12.89
C ILE A 45 -18.67 -7.82 11.73
N SER A 46 -19.94 -8.17 11.90
CA SER A 46 -20.83 -8.65 10.84
C SER A 46 -21.03 -7.60 9.74
N ASP A 47 -21.31 -8.06 8.52
CA ASP A 47 -21.49 -7.18 7.35
C ASP A 47 -22.68 -6.22 7.49
N ASP A 48 -23.68 -6.55 8.32
CA ASP A 48 -24.84 -5.71 8.61
C ASP A 48 -24.49 -4.34 9.21
N ASP A 49 -23.28 -4.20 9.79
CA ASP A 49 -22.78 -2.96 10.38
C ASP A 49 -21.72 -2.25 9.50
N PHE A 50 -21.52 -2.70 8.25
CA PHE A 50 -20.45 -2.21 7.38
C PHE A 50 -20.42 -0.69 7.26
N TRP A 51 -21.55 -0.08 6.92
CA TRP A 51 -21.60 1.36 6.62
C TRP A 51 -21.35 2.23 7.85
N GLN A 52 -21.88 1.83 9.01
CA GLN A 52 -21.62 2.52 10.26
C GLN A 52 -20.14 2.40 10.66
N ALA A 53 -19.57 1.20 10.51
CA ALA A 53 -18.16 0.95 10.79
C ALA A 53 -17.25 1.75 9.84
N ALA A 54 -17.62 1.84 8.56
CA ALA A 54 -16.89 2.60 7.55
C ALA A 54 -16.96 4.11 7.82
N GLU A 55 -18.15 4.63 8.18
CA GLU A 55 -18.29 6.03 8.60
C GLU A 55 -17.43 6.35 9.82
N ASN A 56 -17.45 5.47 10.84
CA ASN A 56 -16.64 5.63 12.05
C ASN A 56 -15.15 5.61 11.72
N HIS A 57 -14.73 4.69 10.85
CA HIS A 57 -13.35 4.57 10.38
C HIS A 57 -12.87 5.82 9.65
N LEU A 58 -13.60 6.24 8.60
CA LEU A 58 -13.23 7.37 7.75
C LEU A 58 -13.31 8.69 8.49
N SER A 59 -14.23 8.83 9.45
CA SER A 59 -14.33 10.01 10.30
C SER A 59 -13.24 10.10 11.39
N TRP A 60 -12.35 9.09 11.46
CA TRP A 60 -11.33 8.92 12.50
C TRP A 60 -11.92 9.01 13.92
N LYS A 61 -13.11 8.43 14.12
CA LYS A 61 -13.64 8.24 15.47
C LYS A 61 -12.73 7.23 16.18
N ARG A 62 -12.64 7.32 17.52
CA ARG A 62 -11.83 6.39 18.33
C ARG A 62 -12.48 5.01 18.50
N ASP A 63 -13.39 4.66 17.59
CA ASP A 63 -14.10 3.39 17.59
C ASP A 63 -13.23 2.28 17.00
N ARG A 64 -13.43 1.06 17.49
CA ARG A 64 -12.83 -0.13 16.88
C ARG A 64 -13.60 -0.44 15.60
N THR A 65 -12.87 -0.69 14.52
CA THR A 65 -13.43 -0.93 13.18
C THR A 65 -12.77 -2.14 12.53
N PRO A 66 -13.47 -2.86 11.64
CA PRO A 66 -12.95 -4.04 10.95
C PRO A 66 -12.01 -3.71 9.78
N PHE A 67 -11.75 -2.43 9.53
CA PHE A 67 -10.94 -1.96 8.41
C PHE A 67 -9.50 -1.65 8.80
N VAL A 68 -8.61 -1.90 7.85
CA VAL A 68 -7.21 -1.47 7.85
C VAL A 68 -6.98 -0.60 6.61
N SER A 69 -6.54 0.65 6.82
CA SER A 69 -6.19 1.56 5.71
C SER A 69 -4.85 1.23 5.05
N PHE A 70 -4.82 1.31 3.73
CA PHE A 70 -3.61 1.26 2.90
C PHE A 70 -3.62 2.42 1.90
N PHE A 71 -2.45 2.85 1.46
CA PHE A 71 -2.26 3.76 0.34
C PHE A 71 -1.99 2.94 -0.92
N ARG A 72 -2.61 3.31 -2.04
CA ARG A 72 -2.22 2.80 -3.38
C ARG A 72 -0.87 3.37 -3.83
N SER A 73 -0.58 4.61 -3.43
CA SER A 73 0.59 5.34 -3.87
C SER A 73 1.75 5.25 -2.86
N TRP A 74 2.92 4.97 -3.39
CA TRP A 74 4.16 4.95 -2.63
C TRP A 74 4.55 6.37 -2.18
N GLU A 75 4.45 7.37 -3.05
CA GLU A 75 4.64 8.77 -2.68
C GLU A 75 3.74 9.19 -1.51
N ARG A 76 2.46 8.79 -1.50
CA ARG A 76 1.55 9.09 -0.39
C ARG A 76 2.02 8.43 0.91
N ALA A 77 2.49 7.18 0.84
CA ALA A 77 3.05 6.49 2.01
C ALA A 77 4.31 7.19 2.55
N LEU A 78 5.24 7.60 1.67
CA LEU A 78 6.43 8.38 2.06
C LEU A 78 6.06 9.72 2.72
N ASN A 79 5.08 10.43 2.16
CA ASN A 79 4.58 11.68 2.71
C ASN A 79 3.91 11.49 4.07
N TRP A 80 3.14 10.42 4.25
CA TRP A 80 2.52 10.09 5.53
C TRP A 80 3.58 9.74 6.58
N ARG A 81 4.57 8.93 6.22
CA ARG A 81 5.75 8.65 7.07
C ARG A 81 6.42 9.95 7.52
N LYS A 82 6.72 10.86 6.59
CA LYS A 82 7.35 12.16 6.91
C LYS A 82 6.50 12.98 7.88
N ARG A 83 5.17 12.95 7.75
CA ARG A 83 4.25 13.63 8.67
C ARG A 83 4.29 13.03 10.08
N LEU A 84 4.32 11.70 10.21
CA LEU A 84 4.43 11.03 11.51
C LEU A 84 5.77 11.36 12.20
N ILE A 85 6.88 11.32 11.46
CA ILE A 85 8.22 11.71 11.96
C ILE A 85 8.22 13.16 12.45
N LYS A 86 7.68 14.09 11.64
CA LYS A 86 7.60 15.52 12.02
C LYS A 86 6.74 15.78 13.26
N ARG A 87 5.84 14.86 13.60
CA ARG A 87 5.02 14.90 14.82
C ARG A 87 5.68 14.19 16.01
N GLY A 88 6.95 13.79 15.87
CA GLY A 88 7.73 13.15 16.93
C GLY A 88 7.57 11.64 17.00
N GLY A 89 6.83 11.01 16.07
CA GLY A 89 6.70 9.55 16.02
C GLY A 89 8.04 8.87 15.69
N ARG A 90 8.28 7.72 16.32
CA ARG A 90 9.47 6.87 16.17
C ARG A 90 9.08 5.45 15.80
N GLU A 91 10.07 4.62 15.48
CA GLU A 91 9.88 3.24 15.05
C GLU A 91 8.88 3.14 13.89
N ILE A 92 9.03 4.05 12.91
CA ILE A 92 8.13 4.16 11.78
C ILE A 92 8.56 3.19 10.68
N ILE A 93 7.57 2.48 10.13
CA ILE A 93 7.76 1.50 9.07
C ILE A 93 6.73 1.74 7.97
N ILE A 94 7.15 1.54 6.71
CA ILE A 94 6.23 1.36 5.60
C ILE A 94 6.20 -0.13 5.26
N VAL A 95 5.03 -0.73 5.23
CA VAL A 95 4.81 -2.13 4.91
C VAL A 95 4.16 -2.22 3.54
N ALA A 96 4.81 -2.92 2.61
CA ALA A 96 4.26 -3.23 1.29
C ALA A 96 3.57 -4.60 1.33
N VAL A 97 2.34 -4.67 0.82
CA VAL A 97 1.48 -5.85 0.92
C VAL A 97 0.90 -6.24 -0.43
N TRP A 98 0.90 -7.53 -0.73
CA TRP A 98 0.22 -8.16 -1.85
C TRP A 98 -1.30 -8.25 -1.61
N LEU A 99 -2.04 -7.41 -2.32
CA LEU A 99 -3.49 -7.32 -2.23
C LEU A 99 -4.23 -8.08 -3.34
N LYS A 100 -3.53 -8.53 -4.39
CA LYS A 100 -4.19 -9.30 -5.45
C LYS A 100 -4.89 -10.54 -4.87
N ASP A 101 -6.10 -10.78 -5.35
CA ASP A 101 -6.99 -11.87 -4.93
C ASP A 101 -7.30 -11.87 -3.43
N LEU A 102 -7.17 -10.71 -2.75
CA LEU A 102 -7.67 -10.51 -1.40
C LEU A 102 -9.12 -10.01 -1.47
N SER A 103 -10.03 -10.72 -0.81
CA SER A 103 -11.42 -10.29 -0.67
C SER A 103 -11.55 -9.10 0.30
N GLY A 104 -12.60 -8.29 0.14
CA GLY A 104 -12.90 -7.21 1.09
C GLY A 104 -11.96 -6.01 0.99
N VAL A 105 -11.35 -5.78 -0.19
CA VAL A 105 -10.58 -4.58 -0.49
C VAL A 105 -11.49 -3.56 -1.16
N TYR A 106 -11.67 -2.40 -0.52
CA TYR A 106 -12.59 -1.36 -0.98
C TYR A 106 -11.89 -0.04 -1.20
N ASP A 107 -12.41 0.76 -2.13
CA ASP A 107 -11.96 2.13 -2.34
C ASP A 107 -12.57 3.07 -1.28
N ALA A 108 -11.70 3.67 -0.46
CA ALA A 108 -12.14 4.54 0.63
C ALA A 108 -12.86 5.80 0.13
N TYR A 109 -12.45 6.33 -1.02
CA TYR A 109 -13.06 7.51 -1.62
C TYR A 109 -14.47 7.21 -2.12
N ASN A 110 -14.67 6.06 -2.78
CA ASN A 110 -16.00 5.64 -3.24
C ASN A 110 -16.97 5.41 -2.07
N ILE A 111 -16.49 4.78 -0.98
CA ILE A 111 -17.26 4.62 0.26
C ILE A 111 -17.61 5.99 0.84
N ALA A 112 -16.62 6.88 0.97
CA ALA A 112 -16.82 8.21 1.52
C ALA A 112 -17.84 9.01 0.70
N GLN A 113 -17.74 9.00 -0.63
CA GLN A 113 -18.69 9.65 -1.53
C GLN A 113 -20.11 9.15 -1.31
N ARG A 114 -20.31 7.82 -1.23
CA ARG A 114 -21.62 7.22 -0.97
C ARG A 114 -22.16 7.66 0.39
N LEU A 115 -21.34 7.67 1.45
CA LEU A 115 -21.76 8.15 2.77
C LEU A 115 -22.17 9.63 2.74
N VAL A 116 -21.42 10.50 2.05
CA VAL A 116 -21.76 11.93 1.92
C VAL A 116 -23.08 12.15 1.19
N ALA A 117 -23.39 11.34 0.18
CA ALA A 117 -24.62 11.44 -0.59
C ALA A 117 -25.88 11.12 0.23
N PHE A 118 -25.74 10.34 1.31
CA PHE A 118 -26.83 9.98 2.22
C PHE A 118 -26.89 10.88 3.47
N GLN A 119 -25.95 11.80 3.63
CA GLN A 119 -25.98 12.82 4.68
C GLN A 119 -26.77 14.06 4.24
N ASP A 120 -27.42 14.72 5.19
CA ASP A 120 -28.09 16.00 4.97
C ASP A 120 -27.14 17.00 4.26
N PRO A 121 -27.57 17.67 3.17
CA PRO A 121 -26.77 18.70 2.49
C PRO A 121 -26.26 19.81 3.42
N SER A 122 -26.97 20.11 4.51
CA SER A 122 -26.56 21.09 5.54
C SER A 122 -25.52 20.55 6.52
N SER A 123 -25.24 19.24 6.51
CA SER A 123 -24.28 18.61 7.40
C SER A 123 -22.83 19.05 7.10
N SER A 124 -22.16 19.59 8.12
CA SER A 124 -20.72 19.94 8.09
C SER A 124 -19.82 18.78 8.53
N SER A 125 -20.20 17.55 8.15
CA SER A 125 -19.51 16.35 8.57
C SER A 125 -18.01 16.41 8.23
N ARG A 126 -17.19 15.82 9.11
CA ARG A 126 -15.74 15.73 8.89
C ARG A 126 -15.42 14.98 7.59
N LEU A 127 -16.25 14.00 7.26
CA LEU A 127 -16.12 13.17 6.08
C LEU A 127 -16.30 14.00 4.79
N ARG A 128 -17.31 14.88 4.72
CA ARG A 128 -17.51 15.80 3.59
C ARG A 128 -16.35 16.77 3.42
N ARG A 129 -15.83 17.35 4.52
CA ARG A 129 -14.70 18.30 4.49
C ARG A 129 -13.37 17.68 4.07
N ASN A 130 -13.22 16.36 4.22
CA ASN A 130 -11.96 15.65 4.00
C ASN A 130 -12.05 14.65 2.84
N LEU A 131 -13.05 14.76 1.97
CA LEU A 131 -13.32 13.77 0.94
C LEU A 131 -12.09 13.47 0.07
N ASP A 132 -11.34 14.50 -0.33
CA ASP A 132 -10.14 14.33 -1.15
C ASP A 132 -8.98 13.63 -0.42
N ASN A 133 -8.98 13.60 0.92
CA ASN A 133 -7.96 12.87 1.68
C ASN A 133 -8.08 11.34 1.48
N TYR A 134 -9.25 10.84 1.10
CA TYR A 134 -9.49 9.41 0.88
C TYR A 134 -9.12 8.94 -0.55
N ARG A 135 -8.80 9.84 -1.48
CA ARG A 135 -8.41 9.47 -2.85
C ARG A 135 -7.17 8.60 -2.86
N GLY A 136 -7.27 7.38 -3.40
CA GLY A 136 -6.16 6.42 -3.43
C GLY A 136 -5.85 5.79 -2.06
N GLU A 137 -6.76 5.89 -1.10
CA GLU A 137 -6.79 5.04 0.10
C GLU A 137 -7.66 3.81 -0.17
N LEU A 138 -7.20 2.66 0.34
CA LEU A 138 -7.88 1.38 0.31
C LEU A 138 -8.27 0.99 1.74
N LEU A 139 -9.48 0.48 1.92
CA LEU A 139 -9.92 -0.15 3.16
C LEU A 139 -9.93 -1.67 2.97
N VAL A 140 -9.12 -2.38 3.75
CA VAL A 140 -9.12 -3.84 3.77
C VAL A 140 -9.93 -4.30 4.98
N GLN A 141 -11.08 -4.92 4.74
CA GLN A 141 -11.90 -5.53 5.79
C GLN A 141 -11.27 -6.85 6.26
N GLY A 142 -11.19 -7.05 7.58
CA GLY A 142 -10.57 -8.24 8.18
C GLY A 142 -9.04 -8.21 8.23
N GLY A 143 -8.41 -7.28 7.52
CA GLY A 143 -6.96 -7.05 7.52
C GLY A 143 -6.19 -8.07 6.70
N ILE A 144 -4.94 -8.33 7.09
CA ILE A 144 -4.00 -9.22 6.41
C ILE A 144 -3.70 -10.42 7.30
N ASP A 145 -4.03 -11.62 6.83
CA ASP A 145 -3.77 -12.88 7.52
C ASP A 145 -2.30 -13.32 7.38
N TYR A 146 -1.74 -13.85 8.47
CA TYR A 146 -0.38 -14.39 8.55
C TYR A 146 -0.18 -15.65 7.75
N THR A 147 -1.22 -16.46 7.54
CA THR A 147 -1.07 -17.75 6.84
C THR A 147 -0.81 -17.59 5.34
N LYS A 148 -0.99 -16.38 4.80
CA LYS A 148 -0.92 -16.11 3.36
C LYS A 148 0.32 -15.35 2.92
N TYR A 149 1.24 -15.04 3.85
CA TYR A 149 2.55 -14.44 3.56
C TYR A 149 2.46 -13.23 2.60
N ARG A 150 1.46 -12.36 2.79
CA ARG A 150 1.15 -11.25 1.87
C ARG A 150 2.05 -10.03 2.08
N ILE A 151 2.83 -9.97 3.15
CA ILE A 151 3.74 -8.85 3.40
C ILE A 151 5.01 -9.08 2.57
N LEU A 152 5.26 -8.18 1.61
CA LEU A 152 6.32 -8.34 0.63
C LEU A 152 7.62 -7.63 1.01
N ALA A 153 7.53 -6.50 1.71
CA ALA A 153 8.69 -5.75 2.15
C ALA A 153 8.37 -4.80 3.29
N CYS A 154 9.36 -4.56 4.14
CA CYS A 154 9.29 -3.62 5.24
C CYS A 154 10.38 -2.54 5.12
N PHE A 155 9.97 -1.28 5.08
CA PHE A 155 10.88 -0.14 4.96
C PHE A 155 10.93 0.66 6.26
N LYS A 156 11.96 0.38 7.07
CA LYS A 156 12.15 1.01 8.39
C LYS A 156 12.87 2.35 8.26
N GLY A 157 12.57 3.28 9.16
CA GLY A 157 13.44 4.40 9.44
C GLY A 157 12.70 5.61 9.98
N ASP A 158 13.34 6.30 10.91
CA ASP A 158 12.78 7.47 11.61
C ASP A 158 13.31 8.81 11.08
N SER A 159 14.24 8.79 10.12
CA SER A 159 14.75 10.00 9.46
C SER A 159 13.80 10.46 8.36
N PRO A 160 13.39 11.74 8.28
CA PRO A 160 12.53 12.22 7.19
C PRO A 160 13.21 12.19 5.82
N GLU A 161 14.52 11.89 5.77
CA GLU A 161 15.31 11.79 4.55
C GLU A 161 14.88 10.61 3.67
N ILE A 162 14.90 10.87 2.36
CA ILE A 162 14.69 9.89 1.30
C ILE A 162 15.90 9.93 0.38
N GLU A 163 16.26 8.78 -0.17
CA GLU A 163 17.30 8.65 -1.19
C GLU A 163 16.68 8.16 -2.50
N ARG A 164 17.19 8.69 -3.63
CA ARG A 164 16.79 8.22 -4.96
C ARG A 164 17.74 7.12 -5.38
N ARG A 165 17.18 5.97 -5.75
CA ARG A 165 17.95 4.79 -6.16
C ARG A 165 17.47 4.28 -7.50
N SER A 166 18.39 3.69 -8.25
CA SER A 166 18.06 2.88 -9.43
C SER A 166 17.51 1.53 -8.96
N ILE A 167 16.39 1.11 -9.54
CA ILE A 167 15.74 -0.17 -9.26
C ILE A 167 15.20 -0.75 -10.57
N SER A 168 15.42 -2.03 -10.85
CA SER A 168 14.81 -2.72 -11.99
C SER A 168 13.62 -3.57 -11.56
N PRO A 169 12.49 -3.56 -12.29
CA PRO A 169 11.39 -4.51 -12.09
C PRO A 169 11.73 -5.93 -12.55
N LEU A 170 12.90 -6.14 -13.19
CA LEU A 170 13.37 -7.43 -13.68
C LEU A 170 14.81 -7.70 -13.20
N LEU A 171 14.99 -8.70 -12.34
CA LEU A 171 16.31 -9.09 -11.82
C LEU A 171 17.34 -9.42 -12.91
N LYS A 172 16.89 -10.09 -13.98
CA LYS A 172 17.73 -10.51 -15.11
C LYS A 172 18.01 -9.38 -16.12
N HIS A 173 17.33 -8.24 -15.99
CA HIS A 173 17.43 -7.10 -16.89
C HIS A 173 17.67 -5.80 -16.12
N PRO A 174 18.82 -5.65 -15.44
CA PRO A 174 19.14 -4.46 -14.65
C PRO A 174 19.23 -3.17 -15.50
N GLU A 175 19.47 -3.29 -16.81
CA GLU A 175 19.48 -2.18 -17.76
C GLU A 175 18.11 -1.48 -17.89
N ARG A 176 17.02 -2.17 -17.57
CA ARG A 176 15.65 -1.61 -17.54
C ARG A 176 15.34 -1.00 -16.18
N SER A 177 16.23 -0.13 -15.70
CA SER A 177 16.05 0.48 -14.39
C SER A 177 15.14 1.70 -14.42
N LEU A 178 14.36 1.82 -13.35
CA LEU A 178 13.56 2.97 -12.97
C LEU A 178 14.25 3.70 -11.80
N VAL A 179 13.75 4.89 -11.47
CA VAL A 179 14.19 5.65 -10.29
C VAL A 179 13.11 5.58 -9.23
N VAL A 180 13.49 5.16 -8.03
CA VAL A 180 12.60 5.10 -6.87
C VAL A 180 13.14 5.95 -5.73
N SER A 181 12.26 6.60 -4.99
CA SER A 181 12.60 7.25 -3.72
C SER A 181 12.38 6.26 -2.59
N ILE A 182 13.37 5.98 -1.75
CA ILE A 182 13.22 5.09 -0.58
C ILE A 182 13.66 5.80 0.71
N PRO A 183 13.12 5.43 1.89
CA PRO A 183 13.63 5.92 3.16
C PRO A 183 15.13 5.69 3.30
N ARG A 184 15.90 6.72 3.68
CA ARG A 184 17.36 6.54 3.83
C ARG A 184 17.66 5.51 4.92
N GLY A 185 18.58 4.59 4.63
CA GLY A 185 18.99 3.54 5.58
C GLY A 185 18.02 2.36 5.67
N THR A 186 17.03 2.27 4.78
CA THR A 186 16.17 1.09 4.62
C THR A 186 16.82 0.03 3.73
N LEU A 187 16.38 -1.23 3.85
CA LEU A 187 16.92 -2.40 3.16
C LEU A 187 18.41 -2.79 3.44
N PRO A 188 19.10 -2.38 4.52
CA PRO A 188 20.53 -2.66 4.71
C PRO A 188 20.85 -4.12 5.12
N VAL A 189 19.89 -5.03 5.06
CA VAL A 189 19.82 -6.18 5.99
C VAL A 189 20.78 -7.34 5.67
N TYR A 190 21.43 -7.36 4.50
CA TYR A 190 22.31 -8.49 4.14
C TYR A 190 23.81 -8.20 4.17
N GLY A 191 24.23 -7.06 4.76
CA GLY A 191 25.65 -6.79 5.03
C GLY A 191 26.55 -6.68 3.79
N ASN A 192 25.98 -6.74 2.57
CA ASN A 192 26.70 -6.70 1.32
C ASN A 192 26.30 -5.46 0.53
N SER A 193 27.09 -4.39 0.68
CA SER A 193 26.89 -3.10 0.00
C SER A 193 26.94 -3.18 -1.53
N ASN A 194 27.32 -4.33 -2.09
CA ASN A 194 27.45 -4.54 -3.53
C ASN A 194 26.15 -5.01 -4.20
N LEU A 195 25.11 -5.35 -3.44
CA LEU A 195 23.82 -5.74 -4.01
C LEU A 195 23.06 -4.54 -4.56
N SER A 196 22.46 -4.70 -5.73
CA SER A 196 21.51 -3.71 -6.27
C SER A 196 20.27 -3.61 -5.37
N VAL A 197 19.54 -2.49 -5.45
CA VAL A 197 18.31 -2.30 -4.66
C VAL A 197 17.26 -3.36 -4.98
N THR A 198 17.14 -3.78 -6.23
CA THR A 198 16.24 -4.88 -6.63
C THR A 198 16.61 -6.19 -5.93
N GLN A 199 17.90 -6.54 -5.85
CA GLN A 199 18.35 -7.76 -5.16
C GLN A 199 18.11 -7.67 -3.65
N GLN A 200 18.36 -6.51 -3.03
CA GLN A 200 18.05 -6.31 -1.61
C GLN A 200 16.55 -6.48 -1.34
N LEU A 201 15.70 -5.99 -2.23
CA LEU A 201 14.26 -6.15 -2.15
C LEU A 201 13.81 -7.61 -2.38
N GLU A 202 14.44 -8.33 -3.30
CA GLU A 202 14.22 -9.77 -3.50
C GLU A 202 14.54 -10.56 -2.22
N TYR A 203 15.67 -10.27 -1.56
CA TYR A 203 16.02 -10.95 -0.31
C TYR A 203 15.11 -10.59 0.86
N GLU A 204 14.66 -9.34 0.96
CA GLU A 204 13.65 -8.93 1.94
C GLU A 204 12.32 -9.67 1.69
N MET A 205 11.89 -9.77 0.44
CA MET A 205 10.70 -10.52 0.08
C MET A 205 10.85 -12.00 0.44
N LEU A 206 11.98 -12.61 0.08
CA LEU A 206 12.26 -14.00 0.41
C LEU A 206 12.25 -14.28 1.92
N SER A 207 12.77 -13.37 2.75
CA SER A 207 12.77 -13.58 4.20
C SER A 207 11.39 -13.47 4.83
N LEU A 208 10.49 -12.68 4.24
CA LEU A 208 9.11 -12.49 4.71
C LEU A 208 8.15 -13.54 4.18
N THR A 209 8.33 -13.99 2.93
CA THR A 209 7.39 -14.90 2.26
C THR A 209 7.88 -16.35 2.20
N GLY A 210 9.18 -16.58 2.38
CA GLY A 210 9.82 -17.88 2.20
C GLY A 210 9.98 -18.33 0.74
N VAL A 211 9.49 -17.55 -0.25
CA VAL A 211 9.47 -17.93 -1.67
C VAL A 211 9.91 -16.76 -2.54
N ARG A 212 10.75 -17.05 -3.54
CA ARG A 212 11.09 -16.08 -4.60
C ARG A 212 9.95 -16.01 -5.60
N ASN A 213 9.46 -14.81 -5.87
CA ASN A 213 8.36 -14.59 -6.79
C ASN A 213 8.63 -13.35 -7.67
N ASP A 214 9.11 -13.58 -8.89
CA ASP A 214 9.48 -12.54 -9.84
C ASP A 214 8.28 -11.64 -10.23
N VAL A 215 7.07 -12.21 -10.26
CA VAL A 215 5.83 -11.48 -10.55
C VAL A 215 5.53 -10.47 -9.44
N GLN A 216 5.55 -10.92 -8.18
CA GLN A 216 5.32 -10.05 -7.02
C GLN A 216 6.42 -9.00 -6.88
N LEU A 217 7.68 -9.36 -7.15
CA LEU A 217 8.80 -8.42 -7.15
C LEU A 217 8.61 -7.34 -8.22
N CYS A 218 8.25 -7.73 -9.45
CA CYS A 218 7.98 -6.80 -10.54
C CYS A 218 6.85 -5.83 -10.18
N ALA A 219 5.71 -6.35 -9.72
CA ALA A 219 4.58 -5.54 -9.30
C ALA A 219 4.93 -4.59 -8.14
N LEU A 220 5.71 -5.06 -7.16
CA LEU A 220 6.16 -4.23 -6.04
C LEU A 220 7.06 -3.08 -6.53
N VAL A 221 8.05 -3.35 -7.38
CA VAL A 221 8.95 -2.32 -7.92
C VAL A 221 8.16 -1.27 -8.69
N LEU A 222 7.26 -1.71 -9.58
CA LEU A 222 6.40 -0.79 -10.35
C LEU A 222 5.52 0.05 -9.43
N ALA A 223 4.99 -0.53 -8.34
CA ALA A 223 4.12 0.18 -7.41
C ALA A 223 4.90 1.20 -6.57
N MET A 224 6.14 0.87 -6.19
CA MET A 224 7.05 1.81 -5.53
C MET A 224 7.47 2.97 -6.46
N CYS A 225 7.48 2.74 -7.76
CA CYS A 225 7.69 3.80 -8.76
C CYS A 225 6.40 4.57 -9.11
N ASP A 226 5.30 4.35 -8.38
CA ASP A 226 3.97 4.91 -8.64
C ASP A 226 3.51 4.70 -10.10
N CYS A 227 3.91 3.59 -10.73
CA CYS A 227 3.47 3.22 -12.07
C CYS A 227 2.04 2.67 -12.01
N GLU A 228 1.17 3.16 -12.88
CA GLU A 228 -0.13 2.53 -13.09
C GLU A 228 0.08 1.17 -13.74
N MET A 229 -0.63 0.14 -13.27
CA MET A 229 -0.46 -1.20 -13.81
C MET A 229 -1.74 -2.03 -13.78
N GLU A 230 -1.83 -2.94 -14.74
CA GLU A 230 -2.84 -3.98 -14.83
C GLU A 230 -2.14 -5.34 -14.94
N MET A 231 -2.69 -6.35 -14.26
CA MET A 231 -2.14 -7.70 -14.25
C MET A 231 -3.18 -8.68 -14.77
N LYS A 232 -2.77 -9.54 -15.70
CA LYS A 232 -3.63 -10.55 -16.32
C LYS A 232 -2.92 -11.89 -16.37
N GLU A 233 -3.65 -12.95 -16.05
CA GLU A 233 -3.20 -14.33 -16.18
C GLU A 233 -3.97 -15.01 -17.31
N GLU A 234 -3.25 -15.47 -18.34
CA GLU A 234 -3.82 -16.18 -19.48
C GLU A 234 -2.88 -17.33 -19.86
N ASN A 235 -3.42 -18.54 -20.05
CA ASN A 235 -2.65 -19.71 -20.50
C ASN A 235 -1.37 -19.98 -19.68
N LYS A 236 -1.44 -19.88 -18.34
CA LYS A 236 -0.29 -20.01 -17.41
C LYS A 236 0.82 -18.99 -17.64
N LYS A 237 0.50 -17.87 -18.28
CA LYS A 237 1.40 -16.71 -18.43
C LYS A 237 0.80 -15.52 -17.72
N MET A 238 1.61 -14.90 -16.89
CA MET A 238 1.27 -13.65 -16.24
C MET A 238 1.82 -12.50 -17.06
N THR A 239 0.96 -11.53 -17.38
CA THR A 239 1.34 -10.28 -18.02
C THR A 239 1.06 -9.12 -17.07
N ILE A 240 2.07 -8.30 -16.79
CA ILE A 240 1.89 -7.01 -16.13
C ILE A 240 2.07 -5.93 -17.19
N LYS A 241 1.01 -5.17 -17.48
CA LYS A 241 1.08 -3.97 -18.31
C LYS A 241 1.22 -2.77 -17.39
N ALA A 242 2.26 -1.97 -17.58
CA ALA A 242 2.51 -0.79 -16.76
C ALA A 242 2.69 0.47 -17.61
N THR A 243 2.31 1.61 -17.06
CA THR A 243 2.62 2.95 -17.59
C THR A 243 3.74 3.53 -16.74
N GLU A 244 4.96 3.46 -17.27
CA GLU A 244 6.16 3.97 -16.62
C GLU A 244 6.34 5.45 -16.90
N CYS A 245 6.63 6.22 -15.86
CA CYS A 245 7.03 7.61 -15.99
C CYS A 245 8.54 7.68 -16.32
N CYS A 246 8.87 7.85 -17.59
CA CYS A 246 10.23 8.10 -18.04
C CYS A 246 10.51 9.61 -18.02
N GLY A 247 11.39 10.07 -17.14
CA GLY A 247 11.78 11.48 -17.12
C GLY A 247 13.02 11.75 -16.27
N ASN A 248 14.13 12.06 -16.93
CA ASN A 248 15.20 12.84 -16.33
C ASN A 248 14.83 14.33 -16.43
N TYR A 249 15.17 15.06 -15.37
CA TYR A 249 14.98 16.49 -15.13
C TYR A 249 14.70 17.37 -16.37
N VAL A 250 13.68 18.23 -16.20
CA VAL A 250 13.31 19.39 -17.01
C VAL A 250 12.35 19.09 -18.20
N SER A 251 11.06 19.32 -17.91
CA SER A 251 9.99 19.81 -18.79
C SER A 251 9.18 18.93 -19.76
N LYS A 252 9.34 17.59 -19.82
CA LYS A 252 8.29 16.71 -20.38
C LYS A 252 8.22 15.36 -19.66
N PHE A 253 7.07 15.05 -19.05
CA PHE A 253 6.75 13.68 -18.61
C PHE A 253 6.55 12.83 -19.86
N VAL A 254 7.46 11.90 -20.13
CA VAL A 254 7.25 10.88 -21.17
C VAL A 254 6.75 9.65 -20.46
N SER A 255 5.49 9.27 -20.69
CA SER A 255 4.99 7.98 -20.24
C SER A 255 5.30 6.92 -21.30
N ARG A 256 5.77 5.75 -20.86
CA ARG A 256 5.96 4.59 -21.73
C ARG A 256 5.08 3.45 -21.23
N SER A 257 4.30 2.87 -22.12
CA SER A 257 3.62 1.61 -21.81
C SER A 257 4.56 0.43 -22.05
N CYS A 258 4.71 -0.41 -21.04
CA CYS A 258 5.57 -1.58 -21.04
C CYS A 258 4.77 -2.82 -20.63
N ASN A 259 5.10 -3.95 -21.25
CA ASN A 259 4.55 -5.26 -20.88
C ASN A 259 5.68 -6.13 -20.32
N TYR A 260 5.40 -6.75 -19.18
CA TYR A 260 6.25 -7.70 -18.49
C TYR A 260 5.58 -9.07 -18.55
N TYR A 261 6.35 -10.11 -18.87
CA TYR A 261 5.84 -11.46 -19.07
C TYR A 261 6.55 -12.42 -18.14
N PHE A 262 5.78 -13.29 -17.50
CA PHE A 262 6.28 -14.31 -16.58
C PHE A 262 5.55 -15.63 -16.83
N ASP A 263 6.30 -16.72 -16.77
CA ASP A 263 5.70 -18.05 -16.76
C ASP A 263 5.22 -18.38 -15.34
N VAL A 264 3.98 -18.86 -15.22
CA VAL A 264 3.38 -19.24 -13.92
C VAL A 264 3.49 -20.75 -13.77
N TYR A 265 4.33 -21.18 -12.83
CA TYR A 265 4.43 -22.57 -12.41
C TYR A 265 3.70 -22.70 -11.07
N HIS A 266 2.58 -23.44 -11.04
CA HIS A 266 1.85 -23.77 -9.82
C HIS A 266 2.54 -24.90 -9.06
#